data_AF-A0A6A6U287-F1
#
_entry.id   AF-A0A6A6U287-F1
#
_cell.length_a   1.000
_cell.length_b   1.000
_cell.length_c   1.000
_cell.angle_alpha   90.00
_cell.angle_beta   90.00
_cell.angle_gamma   90.00
#
_symmetry.space_group_name_H-M   'P 1'
#
loop_
_entity.id
_entity.type
_entity.pdbx_description
1 polymer ?
#
loop_
_entity_poly.entity_id
_entity_poly.type
_entity_poly.pdbx_seq_one_letter_code
_entity_poly.pdbx_strand_id
1 'polypeptide(L)'
;MEYSLSIFVDGGCRGNGTPQAIGAIGVVLSSGREHLCLKQAIPPSRKPTSQRAELEATILALKRTREIYTRVRVGRPRRTKIHADSRYAVDCMNLWCDKWSQCGWLNAKGELVVNRDLIFEAAQLRDQLRAQGGLEVIWIPRERNVEADALCNDQLDRQERNARNKQNRILERQRAEQELEREKQRAKEQAEQIARVQRMKQEEARQRQISATKTLWVELACKEYGERPEWNTYKPSKEGTLVLRIIQDIQSQEEATVLRRLMERDKSNQEKLRQEAIKTSQLKAERAMGLRSPERTNTLIGIRYMDYF
;
A
#
# COMPACT_ATOMS: atom_id res chain seq x y z
N MET A 1 26.75 35.97 36.56
CA MET A 1 26.74 34.50 36.70
C MET A 1 27.02 33.86 35.36
N GLU A 2 27.90 32.87 35.31
CA GLU A 2 28.15 32.02 34.13
C GLU A 2 26.85 31.34 33.66
N TYR A 3 26.75 31.03 32.36
CA TYR A 3 25.71 30.16 31.82
C TYR A 3 26.30 28.78 31.57
N SER A 4 25.81 27.78 32.32
CA SER A 4 26.31 26.41 32.25
C SER A 4 25.28 25.50 31.58
N LEU A 5 25.71 24.80 30.54
CA LEU A 5 24.89 23.88 29.75
C LEU A 5 25.55 22.51 29.72
N SER A 6 24.84 21.48 30.15
CA SER A 6 25.27 20.08 30.04
C SER A 6 24.36 19.39 29.03
N ILE A 7 24.96 18.71 28.06
CA ILE A 7 24.22 17.96 27.04
C ILE A 7 24.73 16.52 27.07
N PHE A 8 23.83 15.56 27.08
CA PHE A 8 24.13 14.14 27.00
C PHE A 8 23.63 13.63 25.65
N VAL A 9 24.47 12.88 24.94
CA VAL A 9 24.15 12.36 23.61
C VAL A 9 24.39 10.86 23.56
N ASP A 10 23.54 10.16 22.83
CA ASP A 10 23.72 8.76 22.47
C ASP A 10 23.25 8.53 21.03
N GLY A 11 23.96 7.70 20.28
CA GLY A 11 23.67 7.36 18.90
C GLY A 11 23.70 5.86 18.66
N GLY A 12 22.56 5.29 18.30
CA GLY A 12 22.37 3.85 18.16
C GLY A 12 22.05 3.42 16.74
N CYS A 13 22.43 2.19 16.41
CA CYS A 13 22.07 1.55 15.15
C CYS A 13 21.75 0.06 15.37
N ARG A 14 20.60 -0.39 14.84
CA ARG A 14 20.23 -1.81 14.76
C ARG A 14 20.42 -2.32 13.35
N GLY A 15 20.91 -3.54 13.21
CA GLY A 15 21.30 -4.10 11.91
C GLY A 15 22.52 -3.40 11.30
N ASN A 16 23.47 -2.95 12.12
CA ASN A 16 24.67 -2.24 11.67
C ASN A 16 25.40 -3.01 10.56
N GLY A 17 25.71 -2.32 9.45
CA GLY A 17 26.34 -2.92 8.26
C GLY A 17 25.39 -3.64 7.30
N THR A 18 24.08 -3.68 7.59
CA THR A 18 23.08 -4.30 6.70
C THR A 18 22.29 -3.27 5.89
N PRO A 19 21.69 -3.64 4.75
CA PRO A 19 20.80 -2.75 3.99
C PRO A 19 19.55 -2.30 4.76
N GLN A 20 19.14 -3.06 5.78
CA GLN A 20 17.98 -2.76 6.62
C GLN A 20 18.38 -2.01 7.92
N ALA A 21 19.62 -1.52 8.00
CA ALA A 21 20.09 -0.77 9.15
C ALA A 21 19.17 0.43 9.44
N ILE A 22 18.77 0.56 10.71
CA ILE A 22 18.08 1.73 11.22
C ILE A 22 18.96 2.41 12.25
N GLY A 23 18.94 3.74 12.26
CA GLY A 23 19.71 4.54 13.20
C GLY A 23 18.82 5.48 13.98
N ALA A 24 19.20 5.81 15.19
CA ALA A 24 18.54 6.83 15.99
C ALA A 24 19.54 7.60 16.86
N ILE A 25 19.05 8.70 17.38
CA ILE A 25 19.79 9.65 18.19
C ILE A 25 18.92 9.96 19.41
N GLY A 26 19.54 10.02 20.59
CA GLY A 26 18.99 10.60 21.82
C GLY A 26 19.86 11.78 22.26
N VAL A 27 19.23 12.89 22.64
CA VAL A 27 19.91 14.08 23.20
C VAL A 27 19.12 14.61 24.39
N VAL A 28 19.81 14.80 25.51
CA VAL A 28 19.27 15.43 26.72
C VAL A 28 20.05 16.70 26.99
N LEU A 29 19.37 17.83 27.09
CA LEU A 29 19.97 19.11 27.45
C LEU A 29 19.52 19.50 28.85
N SER A 30 20.47 19.94 29.67
CA SER A 30 20.24 20.40 31.04
C SER A 30 20.96 21.73 31.27
N SER A 31 20.20 22.76 31.66
CA SER A 31 20.71 24.08 32.01
C SER A 31 19.91 24.66 33.17
N GLY A 32 20.43 24.50 34.39
CA GLY A 32 19.76 24.98 35.60
C GLY A 32 18.41 24.29 35.81
N ARG A 33 17.30 25.00 35.59
CA ARG A 33 15.93 24.45 35.70
C ARG A 33 15.39 23.88 34.39
N GLU A 34 16.07 24.12 33.27
CA GLU A 34 15.64 23.61 31.97
C GLU A 34 16.19 22.21 31.74
N HIS A 35 15.30 21.29 31.36
CA HIS A 35 15.62 19.94 30.95
C HIS A 35 14.82 19.62 29.69
N LEU A 36 15.51 19.31 28.60
CA LEU A 36 14.91 19.08 27.29
C LEU A 36 15.42 17.76 26.71
N CYS A 37 14.49 16.89 26.35
CA CYS A 37 14.76 15.61 25.70
C CYS A 37 14.40 15.65 24.23
N LEU A 38 15.31 15.18 23.38
CA LEU A 38 15.13 15.06 21.94
C LEU A 38 15.49 13.65 21.49
N LYS A 39 14.74 13.12 20.52
CA LYS A 39 15.08 11.88 19.83
C LYS A 39 14.75 12.00 18.35
N GLN A 40 15.57 11.41 17.51
CA GLN A 40 15.42 11.52 16.05
C GLN A 40 15.84 10.22 15.35
N ALA A 41 15.07 9.80 14.34
CA ALA A 41 15.50 8.74 13.44
C ALA A 41 16.52 9.26 12.42
N ILE A 42 17.53 8.45 12.13
CA ILE A 42 18.46 8.72 11.04
C ILE A 42 17.85 8.16 9.75
N PRO A 43 17.67 9.00 8.71
CA PRO A 43 17.11 8.53 7.45
C PRO A 43 17.95 7.40 6.83
N PRO A 44 17.33 6.38 6.21
CA PRO A 44 18.05 5.29 5.53
C PRO A 44 19.03 5.78 4.46
N SER A 45 18.72 6.91 3.81
CA SER A 45 19.60 7.56 2.81
C SER A 45 20.97 7.96 3.36
N ARG A 46 21.10 8.17 4.67
CA ARG A 46 22.36 8.49 5.34
C ARG A 46 23.15 7.25 5.76
N LYS A 47 22.69 6.05 5.39
CA LYS A 47 23.32 4.74 5.64
C LYS A 47 23.75 4.61 7.10
N PRO A 48 22.79 4.55 8.03
CA PRO A 48 23.09 4.57 9.45
C PRO A 48 24.03 3.41 9.83
N THR A 49 25.04 3.75 10.62
CA THR A 49 25.91 2.82 11.35
C THR A 49 26.02 3.33 12.77
N SER A 50 26.49 2.51 13.71
CA SER A 50 26.66 2.97 15.10
C SER A 50 27.56 4.21 15.16
N GLN A 51 28.72 4.20 14.50
CA GLN A 51 29.64 5.35 14.46
C GLN A 51 29.01 6.61 13.86
N ARG A 52 28.22 6.48 12.78
CA ARG A 52 27.51 7.63 12.19
C ARG A 52 26.43 8.16 13.12
N ALA A 53 25.72 7.28 13.82
CA ALA A 53 24.69 7.68 14.76
C ALA A 53 25.26 8.51 15.92
N GLU A 54 26.40 8.09 16.47
CA GLU A 54 27.10 8.82 17.53
C GLU A 54 27.57 10.21 17.07
N LEU A 55 28.10 10.31 15.85
CA LEU A 55 28.51 11.60 15.27
C LEU A 55 27.30 12.50 14.97
N GLU A 56 26.21 11.96 14.43
CA GLU A 56 24.99 12.72 14.18
C GLU A 56 24.34 13.20 15.48
N ALA A 57 24.39 12.40 16.56
CA ALA A 57 23.95 12.80 17.89
C ALA A 57 24.78 13.99 18.42
N THR A 58 26.10 13.91 18.25
CA THR A 58 27.03 14.99 18.59
C THR A 58 26.75 16.26 17.76
N ILE A 59 26.55 16.13 16.44
CA ILE A 59 26.19 17.25 15.55
C ILE A 59 24.88 17.91 15.98
N LEU A 60 23.87 17.11 16.34
CA LEU A 60 22.60 17.63 16.81
C LEU A 60 22.79 18.46 18.10
N ALA A 61 23.57 17.95 19.07
CA ALA A 61 23.90 18.70 20.28
C ALA A 61 24.66 20.00 19.99
N LEU A 62 25.61 20.00 19.05
CA LEU A 62 26.32 21.21 18.62
C LEU A 62 25.37 22.22 17.97
N LYS A 63 24.49 21.78 17.08
CA LYS A 63 23.47 22.64 16.45
C LYS A 63 22.55 23.27 17.49
N ARG A 64 22.08 22.49 18.47
CA ARG A 64 21.27 23.01 19.58
C ARG A 64 22.04 23.98 20.46
N THR A 65 23.31 23.70 20.76
CA THR A 65 24.16 24.64 21.50
C THR A 65 24.27 25.97 20.77
N ARG A 66 24.48 25.95 19.45
CA ARG A 66 24.52 27.15 18.62
C ARG A 66 23.22 27.93 18.68
N GLU A 67 22.07 27.26 18.57
CA GLU A 67 20.75 27.89 18.72
C GLU A 67 20.51 28.49 20.11
N ILE A 68 21.05 27.87 21.16
CA ILE A 68 20.98 28.41 22.53
C ILE A 68 21.89 29.64 22.67
N TYR A 69 23.10 29.59 22.11
CA TYR A 69 24.08 30.68 22.19
C TYR A 69 23.58 31.97 21.52
N THR A 70 22.70 31.91 20.52
CA THR A 70 22.08 33.11 19.93
C THR A 70 21.06 33.76 20.87
N ARG A 71 20.50 33.02 21.83
CA ARG A 71 19.51 33.49 22.81
C ARG A 71 20.17 33.97 24.11
N VAL A 72 21.37 33.50 24.42
CA VAL A 72 22.11 33.92 25.63
C VAL A 72 22.72 35.30 25.43
N ARG A 73 22.43 36.22 26.36
CA ARG A 73 22.93 37.61 26.39
C ARG A 73 24.44 37.70 26.08
N VAL A 74 24.79 38.59 25.16
CA VAL A 74 26.18 38.89 24.76
C VAL A 74 27.01 39.29 25.98
N GLY A 75 28.25 38.80 26.06
CA GLY A 75 29.18 39.09 27.15
C GLY A 75 29.01 38.23 28.42
N ARG A 76 28.00 37.35 28.48
CA ARG A 76 27.88 36.38 29.57
C ARG A 76 28.84 35.21 29.34
N PRO A 77 29.72 34.85 30.30
CA PRO A 77 30.57 33.66 30.19
C PRO A 77 29.72 32.40 30.01
N ARG A 78 30.15 31.52 29.08
CA ARG A 78 29.43 30.29 28.71
C ARG A 78 30.35 29.09 28.93
N ARG A 79 29.79 28.05 29.55
CA ARG A 79 30.45 26.75 29.70
C ARG A 79 29.49 25.65 29.27
N THR A 80 29.76 25.06 28.12
CA THR A 80 29.01 23.93 27.58
C THR A 80 29.82 22.66 27.67
N LYS A 81 29.22 21.59 28.20
CA LYS A 81 29.77 20.24 28.21
C LYS A 81 28.86 19.32 27.43
N ILE A 82 29.40 18.68 26.40
CA ILE A 82 28.73 17.59 25.67
C ILE A 82 29.32 16.28 26.18
N HIS A 83 28.50 15.45 26.78
CA HIS A 83 28.82 14.15 27.32
C HIS A 83 28.38 13.07 26.33
N ALA A 84 29.33 12.23 25.92
CA ALA A 84 29.08 11.09 25.04
C ALA A 84 29.79 9.85 25.61
N ASP A 85 29.20 8.68 25.46
CA ASP A 85 29.81 7.39 25.82
C ASP A 85 30.58 6.73 24.67
N SER A 86 30.41 7.24 23.45
CA SER A 86 31.22 6.89 22.30
C SER A 86 32.61 7.53 22.34
N ARG A 87 33.62 6.74 22.68
CA ARG A 87 35.03 7.16 22.53
C ARG A 87 35.35 7.60 21.11
N TYR A 88 34.79 6.91 20.11
CA TYR A 88 34.98 7.27 18.71
C TYR A 88 34.54 8.72 18.43
N ALA A 89 33.34 9.13 18.87
CA ALA A 89 32.87 10.49 18.66
C ALA A 89 33.71 11.51 19.44
N VAL A 90 34.05 11.22 20.70
CA VAL A 90 34.88 12.10 21.53
C VAL A 90 36.28 12.29 20.94
N ASP A 91 36.93 11.20 20.50
CA ASP A 91 38.27 11.25 19.91
C ASP A 91 38.27 11.94 18.55
N CYS A 92 37.21 11.77 17.74
CA CYS A 92 37.00 12.58 16.53
C CYS A 92 36.99 14.08 16.88
N MET A 93 36.28 14.46 17.94
CA MET A 93 36.09 15.87 18.34
C MET A 93 37.28 16.47 19.08
N ASN A 94 38.16 15.69 19.68
CA ASN A 94 39.24 16.22 20.50
C ASN A 94 40.64 15.95 19.95
N LEU A 95 40.83 14.92 19.12
CA LEU A 95 42.15 14.45 18.73
C LEU A 95 42.29 14.26 17.22
N TRP A 96 41.38 13.50 16.60
CA TRP A 96 41.60 12.99 15.25
C TRP A 96 41.26 14.00 14.17
N CYS A 97 40.22 14.82 14.34
CA CYS A 97 39.86 15.81 13.32
C CYS A 97 41.01 16.77 13.00
N ASP A 98 41.74 17.23 14.03
CA ASP A 98 42.82 18.20 13.85
C ASP A 98 44.02 17.56 13.13
N LYS A 99 44.28 16.27 13.37
CA LYS A 99 45.30 15.51 12.64
C LYS A 99 44.90 15.25 11.19
N TRP A 100 43.66 14.80 10.97
CA TRP A 100 43.18 14.46 9.63
C TRP A 100 43.03 15.69 8.75
N SER A 101 42.64 16.84 9.30
CA SER A 101 42.57 18.08 8.52
C SER A 101 43.93 18.51 7.97
N GLN A 102 45.01 18.27 8.74
CA GLN A 102 46.40 18.53 8.32
C GLN A 102 46.91 17.50 7.32
N CYS A 103 46.45 16.25 7.39
CA CYS A 103 46.87 15.15 6.52
C CYS A 103 45.91 14.90 5.35
N GLY A 104 45.19 15.91 4.86
CA GLY A 104 44.33 15.80 3.67
C GLY A 104 43.15 14.84 3.83
N TRP A 105 42.72 14.56 5.07
CA TRP A 105 41.68 13.60 5.44
C TRP A 105 41.99 12.14 5.07
N LEU A 106 43.27 11.76 5.19
CA LEU A 106 43.72 10.38 5.02
C LEU A 106 43.96 9.70 6.38
N ASN A 107 43.62 8.42 6.47
CA ASN A 107 43.92 7.56 7.61
C ASN A 107 45.38 7.06 7.55
N ALA A 108 45.81 6.31 8.56
CA ALA A 108 47.18 5.78 8.63
C ALA A 108 47.54 4.80 7.49
N LYS A 109 46.56 4.29 6.76
CA LYS A 109 46.73 3.42 5.58
C LYS A 109 46.75 4.20 4.26
N GLY A 110 46.65 5.53 4.30
CA GLY A 110 46.57 6.38 3.11
C GLY A 110 45.20 6.39 2.43
N GLU A 111 44.16 5.88 3.09
CA GLU A 111 42.79 5.87 2.56
C GLU A 111 42.00 7.05 3.12
N LEU A 112 40.94 7.48 2.42
CA LEU A 112 40.04 8.51 2.92
C LEU A 112 39.41 8.10 4.26
N VAL A 113 39.40 9.04 5.21
CA VAL A 113 38.77 8.85 6.52
C VAL A 113 37.28 8.55 6.35
N VAL A 114 36.84 7.44 6.94
CA VAL A 114 35.42 7.05 6.97
C VAL A 114 34.63 8.08 7.79
N ASN A 115 33.41 8.40 7.36
CA ASN A 115 32.55 9.41 7.98
C ASN A 115 33.12 10.84 7.98
N ARG A 116 34.06 11.14 7.07
CA ARG A 116 34.62 12.49 6.88
C ARG A 116 33.54 13.56 6.78
N ASP A 117 32.43 13.27 6.11
CA ASP A 117 31.29 14.18 5.95
C ASP A 117 30.77 14.69 7.29
N LEU A 118 30.53 13.78 8.24
CA LEU A 118 30.02 14.10 9.57
C LEU A 118 31.09 14.70 10.48
N ILE A 119 32.32 14.15 10.44
CA ILE A 119 33.42 14.62 11.27
C ILE A 119 33.75 16.07 10.92
N PHE A 120 33.81 16.38 9.62
CA PHE A 120 34.07 17.74 9.14
C PHE A 120 32.97 18.71 9.59
N GLU A 121 31.69 18.37 9.42
CA GLU A 121 30.57 19.20 9.88
C GLU A 121 30.62 19.44 11.40
N ALA A 122 30.84 18.37 12.17
CA ALA A 122 30.91 18.45 13.62
C ALA A 122 32.09 19.33 14.08
N ALA A 123 33.25 19.21 13.45
CA ALA A 123 34.43 20.02 13.77
C ALA A 123 34.22 21.50 13.46
N GLN A 124 33.61 21.84 12.32
CA GLN A 124 33.27 23.22 11.99
C GLN A 124 32.35 23.85 13.04
N LEU A 125 31.31 23.12 13.49
CA LEU A 125 30.40 23.60 14.52
C LEU A 125 31.12 23.72 15.88
N ARG A 126 31.94 22.72 16.24
CA ARG A 126 32.76 22.72 17.45
C ARG A 126 33.65 23.95 17.52
N ASP A 127 34.37 24.26 16.46
CA ASP A 127 35.35 25.36 16.44
C ASP A 127 34.65 26.72 16.52
N GLN A 128 33.53 26.89 15.79
CA GLN A 128 32.68 28.06 15.91
C GLN A 128 32.18 28.28 17.34
N LEU A 129 31.75 27.20 18.00
CA LEU A 129 31.24 27.27 19.37
C LEU A 129 32.35 27.53 20.39
N ARG A 130 33.51 26.87 20.27
CA ARG A 130 34.68 27.11 21.12
C ARG A 130 35.16 28.56 21.06
N ALA A 131 35.10 29.18 19.89
CA ALA A 131 35.41 30.61 19.73
C ALA A 131 34.40 31.53 20.43
N GLN A 132 33.15 31.08 20.65
CA GLN A 132 32.05 31.87 21.24
C GLN A 132 31.77 31.57 22.72
N GLY A 133 32.39 30.55 23.30
CA GLY A 133 32.15 30.07 24.66
C GLY A 133 32.86 28.73 24.90
N GLY A 134 33.28 28.45 26.14
CA GLY A 134 34.00 27.22 26.45
C GLY A 134 33.15 25.98 26.16
N LEU A 135 33.46 25.27 25.08
CA LEU A 135 32.82 24.00 24.69
C LEU A 135 33.81 22.85 24.91
N GLU A 136 33.42 21.91 25.77
CA GLU A 136 34.13 20.67 26.03
C GLU A 136 33.28 19.48 25.58
N VAL A 137 33.90 18.54 24.84
CA VAL A 137 33.30 17.24 24.53
C VAL A 137 34.00 16.21 25.42
N ILE A 138 33.24 15.54 26.27
CA ILE A 138 33.75 14.73 27.39
C ILE A 138 33.23 13.30 27.23
N TRP A 139 34.14 12.34 27.34
CA TRP A 139 33.76 10.95 27.43
C TRP A 139 33.19 10.62 28.82
N ILE A 140 32.05 9.92 28.85
CA ILE A 140 31.48 9.36 30.07
C ILE A 140 31.23 7.85 29.92
N PRO A 141 31.25 7.05 30.99
CA PRO A 141 30.77 5.68 30.93
C PRO A 141 29.29 5.61 30.55
N ARG A 142 28.88 4.56 29.82
CA ARG A 142 27.50 4.36 29.35
C ARG A 142 26.48 4.34 30.49
N GLU A 143 26.87 3.82 31.65
CA GLU A 143 26.05 3.76 32.86
C GLU A 143 25.69 5.15 33.40
N ARG A 144 26.41 6.19 32.98
CA ARG A 144 26.11 7.60 33.31
C ARG A 144 25.33 8.32 32.20
N ASN A 145 25.04 7.64 31.08
CA ASN A 145 24.37 8.18 29.91
C ASN A 145 22.95 7.59 29.68
N VAL A 146 22.33 7.07 30.74
CA VAL A 146 21.10 6.25 30.70
C VAL A 146 19.95 6.94 29.98
N GLU A 147 19.75 8.25 30.20
CA GLU A 147 18.59 8.96 29.64
C GLU A 147 18.72 9.17 28.12
N ALA A 148 19.91 9.52 27.64
CA ALA A 148 20.16 9.65 26.20
C ALA A 148 20.06 8.28 25.50
N ASP A 149 20.62 7.23 26.12
CA ASP A 149 20.49 5.84 25.66
C ASP A 149 19.01 5.41 25.57
N ALA A 150 18.21 5.69 26.60
CA ALA A 150 16.79 5.36 26.60
C ALA A 150 16.01 6.09 25.49
N LEU A 151 16.31 7.37 25.23
CA LEU A 151 15.70 8.12 24.15
C LEU A 151 16.05 7.55 22.77
N CYS A 152 17.31 7.17 22.59
CA CYS A 152 17.83 6.55 21.39
C CYS A 152 17.14 5.20 21.13
N ASN A 153 17.09 4.33 22.16
CA ASN A 153 16.44 3.03 22.09
C ASN A 153 14.94 3.12 21.83
N ASP A 154 14.21 4.02 22.49
CA ASP A 154 12.77 4.21 22.22
C ASP A 154 12.52 4.60 20.75
N GLN A 155 13.39 5.44 20.19
CA GLN A 155 13.26 5.83 18.78
C GLN A 155 13.59 4.68 17.82
N LEU A 156 14.52 3.79 18.16
CA LEU A 156 14.77 2.54 17.43
C LEU A 156 13.56 1.60 17.51
N ASP A 157 13.00 1.40 18.70
CA ASP A 157 11.80 0.58 18.91
C ASP A 157 10.59 1.13 18.14
N ARG A 158 10.46 2.46 18.07
CA ARG A 158 9.42 3.09 17.26
C ARG A 158 9.60 2.79 15.77
N GLN A 159 10.83 2.82 15.26
CA GLN A 159 11.12 2.50 13.86
C GLN A 159 10.80 1.03 13.55
N GLU A 160 11.19 0.09 14.40
CA GLU A 160 10.88 -1.34 14.22
C GLU A 160 9.38 -1.62 14.30
N ARG A 161 8.68 -1.03 15.27
CA ARG A 161 7.21 -1.13 15.35
C ARG A 161 6.54 -0.62 14.09
N ASN A 162 6.99 0.52 13.56
CA ASN A 162 6.45 1.09 12.32
C ASN A 162 6.72 0.18 11.11
N ALA A 163 7.93 -0.37 11.00
CA ALA A 163 8.30 -1.29 9.93
C ALA A 163 7.45 -2.57 9.98
N ARG A 164 7.29 -3.17 11.17
CA ARG A 164 6.45 -4.34 11.38
C ARG A 164 4.98 -4.07 11.06
N ASN A 165 4.44 -2.94 11.53
CA ASN A 165 3.05 -2.56 11.24
C ASN A 165 2.81 -2.35 9.75
N LYS A 166 3.78 -1.74 9.04
CA LYS A 166 3.72 -1.59 7.58
C LYS A 166 3.72 -2.96 6.89
N GLN A 167 4.58 -3.88 7.33
CA GLN A 167 4.65 -5.23 6.78
C GLN A 167 3.35 -6.00 6.99
N ASN A 168 2.76 -5.91 8.19
CA ASN A 168 1.48 -6.56 8.50
C ASN A 168 0.35 -6.04 7.59
N ARG A 169 0.26 -4.73 7.36
CA ARG A 169 -0.73 -4.15 6.44
C ARG A 169 -0.58 -4.63 5.00
N ILE A 170 0.66 -4.79 4.53
CA ILE A 170 0.94 -5.33 3.20
C ILE A 170 0.46 -6.80 3.12
N LEU A 171 0.77 -7.59 4.13
CA LEU A 171 0.37 -8.99 4.20
C LEU A 171 -1.15 -9.17 4.27
N GLU A 172 -1.83 -8.35 5.07
CA GLU A 172 -3.30 -8.33 5.16
C GLU A 172 -3.93 -7.99 3.82
N ARG A 173 -3.40 -6.98 3.12
CA ARG A 173 -3.85 -6.61 1.77
C ARG A 173 -3.67 -7.77 0.78
N GLN A 174 -2.51 -8.44 0.80
CA GLN A 174 -2.26 -9.58 -0.08
C GLN A 174 -3.21 -10.75 0.19
N ARG A 175 -3.54 -11.02 1.46
CA ARG A 175 -4.52 -12.05 1.83
C ARG A 175 -5.93 -11.71 1.33
N ALA A 176 -6.35 -10.46 1.51
CA ALA A 176 -7.65 -9.99 1.01
C ALA A 176 -7.75 -10.06 -0.53
N GLU A 177 -6.68 -9.69 -1.24
CA GLU A 177 -6.62 -9.79 -2.70
C GLU A 177 -6.70 -11.26 -3.17
N GLN A 178 -6.01 -12.18 -2.49
CA GLN A 178 -6.09 -13.62 -2.78
C GLN A 178 -7.48 -14.21 -2.49
N GLU A 179 -8.13 -13.79 -1.42
CA GLU A 179 -9.48 -14.23 -1.08
C GLU A 179 -10.51 -13.75 -2.11
N LEU A 180 -10.44 -12.47 -2.49
CA LEU A 180 -11.29 -11.90 -3.54
C LEU A 180 -11.13 -12.65 -4.88
N GLU A 181 -9.90 -13.03 -5.24
CA GLU A 181 -9.65 -13.77 -6.47
C GLU A 181 -10.25 -15.19 -6.42
N ARG A 182 -10.16 -15.87 -5.27
CA ARG A 182 -10.82 -17.16 -5.06
C ARG A 182 -12.35 -17.06 -5.14
N GLU A 183 -12.93 -16.00 -4.58
CA GLU A 183 -14.37 -15.76 -4.68
C GLU A 183 -14.82 -15.51 -6.13
N LYS A 184 -14.07 -14.69 -6.88
CA LYS A 184 -14.34 -14.48 -8.31
C LYS A 184 -14.27 -15.77 -9.11
N GLN A 185 -13.29 -16.62 -8.82
CA GLN A 185 -13.15 -17.91 -9.50
C GLN A 185 -14.32 -18.84 -9.19
N ARG A 186 -14.74 -18.93 -7.93
CA ARG A 186 -15.95 -19.69 -7.54
C ARG A 186 -17.22 -19.17 -8.20
N ALA A 187 -17.39 -17.85 -8.24
CA ALA A 187 -18.55 -17.24 -8.90
C ALA A 187 -18.56 -17.51 -10.41
N LYS A 188 -17.38 -17.51 -11.05
CA LYS A 188 -17.22 -17.86 -12.45
C LYS A 188 -17.59 -19.33 -12.71
N GLU A 189 -17.06 -20.26 -11.93
CA GLU A 189 -17.37 -21.70 -12.02
C GLU A 189 -18.86 -21.96 -11.79
N GLN A 190 -19.45 -21.29 -10.81
CA GLN A 190 -20.89 -21.38 -10.54
C GLN A 190 -21.72 -20.84 -11.71
N ALA A 191 -21.33 -19.71 -12.31
CA ALA A 191 -22.00 -19.15 -13.48
C ALA A 191 -21.90 -20.07 -14.71
N GLU A 192 -20.73 -20.68 -14.94
CA GLU A 192 -20.52 -21.66 -16.01
C GLU A 192 -21.40 -22.91 -15.80
N GLN A 193 -21.51 -23.40 -14.57
CA GLN A 193 -22.38 -24.53 -14.24
C GLN A 193 -23.87 -24.20 -14.45
N ILE A 194 -24.31 -23.00 -14.03
CA ILE A 194 -25.68 -22.54 -14.27
C ILE A 194 -25.97 -22.44 -15.78
N ALA A 195 -25.06 -21.85 -16.55
CA ALA A 195 -25.19 -21.72 -17.99
C ALA A 195 -25.27 -23.10 -18.68
N ARG A 196 -24.48 -24.08 -18.22
CA ARG A 196 -24.54 -25.47 -18.71
C ARG A 196 -25.91 -26.09 -18.47
N VAL A 197 -26.47 -25.96 -17.27
CA VAL A 197 -27.82 -26.46 -16.95
C VAL A 197 -28.89 -25.77 -17.79
N GLN A 198 -28.79 -24.45 -17.99
CA GLN A 198 -29.73 -23.71 -18.84
C GLN A 198 -29.69 -24.17 -20.30
N ARG A 199 -28.49 -24.40 -20.86
CA ARG A 199 -28.33 -24.95 -22.22
C ARG A 199 -28.97 -26.33 -22.36
N MET A 200 -28.78 -27.22 -21.38
CA MET A 200 -29.44 -28.54 -21.39
C MET A 200 -30.96 -28.41 -21.38
N LYS A 201 -31.53 -27.55 -20.53
CA LYS A 201 -32.99 -27.29 -20.50
C LYS A 201 -33.52 -26.71 -21.80
N GLN A 202 -32.77 -25.78 -22.43
CA GLN A 202 -33.13 -25.21 -23.73
C GLN A 202 -33.12 -26.28 -24.83
N GLU A 203 -32.12 -27.16 -24.83
CA GLU A 203 -32.05 -28.26 -25.80
C GLU A 203 -33.19 -29.26 -25.59
N GLU A 204 -33.50 -29.65 -24.35
CA GLU A 204 -34.64 -30.51 -24.04
C GLU A 204 -35.97 -29.89 -24.50
N ALA A 205 -36.17 -28.59 -24.25
CA ALA A 205 -37.35 -27.86 -24.71
C ALA A 205 -37.43 -27.83 -26.24
N ARG A 206 -36.29 -27.60 -26.91
CA ARG A 206 -36.16 -27.65 -28.37
C ARG A 206 -36.54 -29.03 -28.93
N GLN A 207 -36.02 -30.11 -28.34
CA GLN A 207 -36.34 -31.47 -28.76
C GLN A 207 -37.82 -31.80 -28.57
N ARG A 208 -38.43 -31.37 -27.46
CA ARG A 208 -39.88 -31.52 -27.24
C ARG A 208 -40.69 -30.77 -28.29
N GLN A 209 -40.29 -29.55 -28.64
CA GLN A 209 -40.98 -28.75 -29.65
C GLN A 209 -40.88 -29.39 -31.03
N ILE A 210 -39.68 -29.84 -31.44
CA ILE A 210 -39.47 -30.60 -32.68
C ILE A 210 -40.36 -31.85 -32.71
N SER A 211 -40.42 -32.61 -31.61
CA SER A 211 -41.25 -33.81 -31.52
C SER A 211 -42.74 -33.49 -31.65
N ALA A 212 -43.23 -32.46 -30.97
CA ALA A 212 -44.64 -32.04 -31.04
C ALA A 212 -45.02 -31.57 -32.47
N THR A 213 -44.15 -30.80 -33.12
CA THR A 213 -44.35 -30.36 -34.51
C THR A 213 -44.39 -31.55 -35.47
N LYS A 214 -43.52 -32.56 -35.30
CA LYS A 214 -43.58 -33.80 -36.09
C LYS A 214 -44.91 -34.55 -35.92
N THR A 215 -45.41 -34.66 -34.69
CA THR A 215 -46.68 -35.34 -34.41
C THR A 215 -47.87 -34.63 -35.07
N LEU A 216 -47.96 -33.30 -34.90
CA LEU A 216 -48.99 -32.47 -35.55
C LEU A 216 -48.98 -32.64 -37.07
N TRP A 217 -47.79 -32.72 -37.67
CA TRP A 217 -47.63 -32.93 -39.10
C TRP A 217 -48.14 -34.29 -39.58
N VAL A 218 -47.85 -35.35 -38.83
CA VAL A 218 -48.37 -36.70 -39.12
C VAL A 218 -49.89 -36.69 -39.06
N GLU A 219 -50.49 -36.05 -38.04
CA GLU A 219 -51.94 -35.93 -37.92
C GLU A 219 -52.57 -35.14 -39.09
N LEU A 220 -51.94 -34.04 -39.50
CA LEU A 220 -52.40 -33.24 -40.64
C LEU A 220 -52.35 -34.02 -41.95
N ALA A 221 -51.25 -34.73 -42.19
CA ALA A 221 -51.07 -35.57 -43.38
C ALA A 221 -52.06 -36.73 -43.42
N CYS A 222 -52.32 -37.39 -42.29
CA CYS A 222 -53.36 -38.42 -42.20
C CYS A 222 -54.76 -37.87 -42.50
N LYS A 223 -55.06 -36.62 -42.10
CA LYS A 223 -56.35 -35.96 -42.40
C LYS A 223 -56.52 -35.64 -43.88
N GLU A 224 -55.47 -35.23 -44.57
CA GLU A 224 -55.53 -34.93 -46.01
C GLU A 224 -55.61 -36.20 -46.88
N TYR A 225 -54.97 -37.31 -46.48
CA TYR A 225 -54.81 -38.49 -47.34
C TYR A 225 -55.52 -39.75 -46.85
N GLY A 226 -56.22 -39.71 -45.71
CA GLY A 226 -57.04 -40.82 -45.18
C GLY A 226 -56.27 -41.91 -44.43
N GLU A 227 -54.97 -42.08 -44.69
CA GLU A 227 -54.08 -43.03 -44.00
C GLU A 227 -52.69 -42.43 -43.74
N ARG A 228 -51.89 -43.09 -42.88
CA ARG A 228 -50.55 -42.64 -42.50
C ARG A 228 -49.56 -42.88 -43.65
N PRO A 229 -48.91 -41.85 -44.21
CA PRO A 229 -48.06 -42.04 -45.38
C PRO A 229 -46.76 -42.78 -45.05
N GLU A 230 -46.37 -43.74 -45.90
CA GLU A 230 -45.03 -44.33 -45.86
C GLU A 230 -44.00 -43.33 -46.44
N TRP A 231 -43.17 -42.75 -45.57
CA TRP A 231 -42.24 -41.67 -45.95
C TRP A 231 -41.22 -42.05 -47.04
N ASN A 232 -40.94 -43.34 -47.23
CA ASN A 232 -40.00 -43.84 -48.26
C ASN A 232 -40.58 -43.88 -49.68
N THR A 233 -41.91 -43.72 -49.85
CA THR A 233 -42.58 -43.71 -51.16
C THR A 233 -43.16 -42.33 -51.51
N TYR A 234 -42.89 -41.32 -50.68
CA TYR A 234 -43.36 -39.95 -50.84
C TYR A 234 -42.79 -39.27 -52.10
N LYS A 235 -43.63 -39.05 -53.12
CA LYS A 235 -43.36 -38.15 -54.25
C LYS A 235 -44.21 -36.89 -54.10
N PRO A 236 -43.63 -35.75 -53.71
CA PRO A 236 -44.41 -34.55 -53.43
C PRO A 236 -45.01 -33.95 -54.71
N SER A 237 -46.23 -33.38 -54.60
CA SER A 237 -46.77 -32.47 -55.61
C SER A 237 -45.94 -31.18 -55.71
N LYS A 238 -46.23 -30.31 -56.69
CA LYS A 238 -45.56 -28.99 -56.79
C LYS A 238 -45.73 -28.16 -55.51
N GLU A 239 -46.92 -28.18 -54.87
CA GLU A 239 -47.11 -27.55 -53.56
C GLU A 239 -46.33 -28.28 -52.44
N GLY A 240 -46.32 -29.62 -52.42
CA GLY A 240 -45.58 -30.40 -51.40
C GLY A 240 -44.06 -30.19 -51.43
N THR A 241 -43.51 -29.91 -52.62
CA THR A 241 -42.07 -29.60 -52.80
C THR A 241 -41.73 -28.20 -52.31
N LEU A 242 -42.65 -27.24 -52.49
CA LEU A 242 -42.53 -25.88 -51.97
C LEU A 242 -42.54 -25.89 -50.43
N VAL A 243 -43.40 -26.71 -49.84
CA VAL A 243 -43.51 -26.89 -48.39
C VAL A 243 -42.25 -27.57 -47.81
N LEU A 244 -41.69 -28.58 -48.47
CA LEU A 244 -40.41 -29.18 -48.04
C LEU A 244 -39.23 -28.20 -48.13
N ARG A 245 -39.19 -27.33 -49.15
CA ARG A 245 -38.20 -26.24 -49.24
C ARG A 245 -38.39 -25.21 -48.15
N ILE A 246 -39.63 -24.81 -47.86
CA ILE A 246 -39.95 -23.91 -46.74
C ILE A 246 -39.55 -24.55 -45.41
N ILE A 247 -39.68 -25.87 -45.23
CA ILE A 247 -39.21 -26.59 -44.04
C ILE A 247 -37.68 -26.58 -43.94
N GLN A 248 -36.96 -26.81 -45.04
CA GLN A 248 -35.49 -26.71 -45.06
C GLN A 248 -35.00 -25.27 -44.89
N ASP A 249 -35.73 -24.28 -45.40
CA ASP A 249 -35.43 -22.85 -45.26
C ASP A 249 -35.80 -22.32 -43.87
N ILE A 250 -36.87 -22.78 -43.23
CA ILE A 250 -37.19 -22.47 -41.82
C ILE A 250 -36.16 -23.12 -40.89
N GLN A 251 -35.74 -24.37 -41.18
CA GLN A 251 -34.67 -25.03 -40.45
C GLN A 251 -33.30 -24.36 -40.64
N SER A 252 -33.04 -23.67 -41.74
CA SER A 252 -31.72 -23.07 -42.05
C SER A 252 -31.62 -21.53 -41.90
N GLN A 253 -32.69 -20.76 -42.19
CA GLN A 253 -32.70 -19.29 -42.09
C GLN A 253 -32.98 -18.79 -40.67
N GLU A 254 -33.76 -19.50 -39.86
CA GLU A 254 -33.95 -19.15 -38.45
C GLU A 254 -32.70 -19.46 -37.63
N GLU A 255 -32.00 -20.56 -37.89
CA GLU A 255 -30.75 -20.88 -37.18
C GLU A 255 -29.71 -19.76 -37.31
N ALA A 256 -29.38 -19.29 -38.51
CA ALA A 256 -28.32 -18.29 -38.67
C ALA A 256 -28.70 -16.88 -38.15
N THR A 257 -29.95 -16.46 -38.32
CA THR A 257 -30.40 -15.10 -37.96
C THR A 257 -30.77 -15.00 -36.48
N VAL A 258 -31.37 -16.05 -35.92
CA VAL A 258 -31.69 -16.15 -34.49
C VAL A 258 -30.43 -16.45 -33.69
N LEU A 259 -29.48 -17.28 -34.16
CA LEU A 259 -28.17 -17.44 -33.50
C LEU A 259 -27.36 -16.14 -33.49
N ARG A 260 -27.37 -15.32 -34.56
CA ARG A 260 -26.64 -14.04 -34.58
C ARG A 260 -27.25 -13.03 -33.60
N ARG A 261 -28.59 -12.89 -33.58
CA ARG A 261 -29.30 -12.02 -32.63
C ARG A 261 -29.23 -12.54 -31.18
N LEU A 262 -29.33 -13.85 -30.96
CA LEU A 262 -29.17 -14.44 -29.63
C LEU A 262 -27.73 -14.29 -29.14
N MET A 263 -26.71 -14.52 -29.97
CA MET A 263 -25.30 -14.30 -29.58
C MET A 263 -24.96 -12.83 -29.32
N GLU A 264 -25.53 -11.88 -30.07
CA GLU A 264 -25.36 -10.44 -29.82
C GLU A 264 -26.11 -9.97 -28.56
N ARG A 265 -27.31 -10.49 -28.33
CA ARG A 265 -28.12 -10.19 -27.13
C ARG A 265 -27.54 -10.84 -25.87
N ASP A 266 -26.93 -12.01 -25.99
CA ASP A 266 -26.25 -12.72 -24.91
C ASP A 266 -24.89 -12.08 -24.61
N LYS A 267 -24.14 -11.58 -25.61
CA LYS A 267 -22.97 -10.71 -25.38
C LYS A 267 -23.36 -9.41 -24.68
N SER A 268 -24.43 -8.75 -25.11
CA SER A 268 -24.91 -7.50 -24.48
C SER A 268 -25.41 -7.73 -23.05
N ASN A 269 -26.12 -8.83 -22.80
CA ASN A 269 -26.58 -9.20 -21.46
C ASN A 269 -25.44 -9.68 -20.56
N GLN A 270 -24.48 -10.46 -21.06
CA GLN A 270 -23.29 -10.84 -20.29
C GLN A 270 -22.40 -9.62 -19.98
N GLU A 271 -22.29 -8.66 -20.88
CA GLU A 271 -21.56 -7.41 -20.63
C GLU A 271 -22.28 -6.55 -19.59
N LYS A 272 -23.62 -6.45 -19.63
CA LYS A 272 -24.41 -5.77 -18.59
C LYS A 272 -24.31 -6.47 -17.24
N LEU A 273 -24.39 -7.80 -17.19
CA LEU A 273 -24.22 -8.59 -15.98
C LEU A 273 -22.79 -8.49 -15.42
N ARG A 274 -21.76 -8.42 -16.29
CA ARG A 274 -20.37 -8.15 -15.88
C ARG A 274 -20.20 -6.74 -15.31
N GLN A 275 -20.77 -5.73 -15.96
CA GLN A 275 -20.73 -4.33 -15.49
C GLN A 275 -21.48 -4.17 -14.17
N GLU A 276 -22.65 -4.78 -13.99
CA GLU A 276 -23.38 -4.79 -12.72
C GLU A 276 -22.65 -5.58 -11.63
N ALA A 277 -22.04 -6.72 -11.96
CA ALA A 277 -21.23 -7.48 -11.01
C ALA A 277 -20.00 -6.67 -10.56
N ILE A 278 -19.28 -6.02 -11.49
CA ILE A 278 -18.14 -5.14 -11.18
C ILE A 278 -18.59 -3.98 -10.30
N LYS A 279 -19.71 -3.32 -10.65
CA LYS A 279 -20.26 -2.17 -9.90
C LYS A 279 -20.71 -2.59 -8.50
N THR A 280 -21.28 -3.78 -8.35
CA THR A 280 -21.72 -4.35 -7.06
C THR A 280 -20.52 -4.76 -6.21
N SER A 281 -19.48 -5.34 -6.80
CA SER A 281 -18.22 -5.66 -6.12
C SER A 281 -17.47 -4.39 -5.71
N GLN A 282 -17.45 -3.34 -6.54
CA GLN A 282 -16.88 -2.03 -6.21
C GLN A 282 -17.65 -1.36 -5.05
N LEU A 283 -18.99 -1.37 -5.07
CA LEU A 283 -19.81 -0.83 -3.98
C LEU A 283 -19.60 -1.57 -2.66
N LYS A 284 -19.42 -2.91 -2.71
CA LYS A 284 -19.08 -3.71 -1.54
C LYS A 284 -17.67 -3.39 -1.02
N ALA A 285 -16.71 -3.21 -1.91
CA ALA A 285 -15.34 -2.81 -1.55
C ALA A 285 -15.30 -1.38 -0.94
N GLU A 286 -16.04 -0.42 -1.51
CA GLU A 286 -16.17 0.95 -0.98
C GLU A 286 -16.85 0.99 0.39
N ARG A 287 -17.85 0.13 0.63
CA ARG A 287 -18.48 -0.05 1.94
C ARG A 287 -17.53 -0.69 2.96
N ALA A 288 -16.74 -1.69 2.55
CA ALA A 288 -15.73 -2.31 3.40
C ALA A 288 -14.57 -1.37 3.74
N MET A 289 -14.27 -0.41 2.85
CA MET A 289 -13.27 0.65 3.08
C MET A 289 -13.83 1.90 3.78
N GLY A 290 -15.12 1.92 4.17
CA GLY A 290 -15.73 3.00 4.96
C GLY A 290 -16.03 4.29 4.20
N LEU A 291 -16.16 4.26 2.86
CA LEU A 291 -16.25 5.45 2.02
C LEU A 291 -17.68 5.95 1.73
N ARG A 292 -18.75 5.26 2.17
CA ARG A 292 -20.15 5.74 2.04
C ARG A 292 -21.03 5.38 3.24
N SER A 293 -21.62 6.40 3.86
CA SER A 293 -22.69 6.30 4.87
C SER A 293 -24.08 6.21 4.21
N PRO A 294 -25.08 5.54 4.82
CA PRO A 294 -26.38 5.31 4.19
C PRO A 294 -27.38 6.45 4.48
N GLU A 295 -27.89 7.11 3.44
CA GLU A 295 -29.05 8.00 3.55
C GLU A 295 -30.38 7.27 3.34
N ARG A 296 -31.41 7.82 4.00
CA ARG A 296 -32.69 7.23 4.39
C ARG A 296 -33.66 7.09 3.20
N THR A 297 -34.27 5.92 3.07
CA THR A 297 -35.53 5.76 2.34
C THR A 297 -36.67 6.34 3.17
N ASN A 298 -37.34 7.39 2.69
CA ASN A 298 -38.60 7.85 3.26
C ASN A 298 -39.73 7.63 2.23
N THR A 299 -40.65 6.76 2.59
CA THR A 299 -41.93 6.51 1.94
C THR A 299 -42.88 7.64 2.30
N LEU A 300 -43.57 8.28 1.35
CA LEU A 300 -44.92 8.80 1.58
C LEU A 300 -45.67 9.02 0.27
N ILE A 301 -46.77 8.29 0.11
CA ILE A 301 -47.84 8.51 -0.86
C ILE A 301 -48.83 9.50 -0.23
N GLY A 302 -49.34 10.49 -0.98
CA GLY A 302 -50.61 11.13 -0.58
C GLY A 302 -50.92 12.53 -1.11
N ILE A 303 -51.63 12.58 -2.24
CA ILE A 303 -52.83 13.42 -2.53
C ILE A 303 -52.69 14.95 -2.76
N ARG A 304 -53.39 15.38 -3.84
CA ARG A 304 -53.74 16.73 -4.33
C ARG A 304 -54.28 17.69 -3.26
N TYR A 305 -54.09 19.01 -3.45
CA TYR A 305 -55.17 19.97 -3.77
C TYR A 305 -54.62 21.39 -4.09
N MET A 306 -55.45 22.12 -4.84
CA MET A 306 -55.39 23.51 -5.34
C MET A 306 -54.99 24.63 -4.35
N ASP A 307 -54.44 25.71 -4.92
CA ASP A 307 -54.90 27.13 -4.86
C ASP A 307 -53.84 28.21 -4.58
N TYR A 308 -53.85 29.22 -5.46
CA TYR A 308 -53.54 30.65 -5.33
C TYR A 308 -52.52 31.14 -4.28
N PHE A 309 -51.41 31.73 -4.74
CA PHE A 309 -51.13 33.19 -4.78
C PHE A 309 -49.75 33.46 -5.41
#